data_AF-A0A2H3CYE7-F1
#
_entry.id   AF-A0A2H3CYE7-F1
#
_cell.length_a   1.000
_cell.length_b   1.000
_cell.length_c   1.000
_cell.angle_alpha   90.00
_cell.angle_beta   90.00
_cell.angle_gamma   90.00
#
_symmetry.space_group_name_H-M   'P 1'
#
loop_
_entity.id
_entity.type
_entity.pdbx_description
1 polymer ?
#
loop_
_entity_poly.entity_id
_entity_poly.type
_entity_poly.pdbx_seq_one_letter_code
_entity_poly.pdbx_strand_id
1 'polypeptide(L)'
;MINDLLQLQSYLPRYDLEMSRLKRTLCILSVTKRCINQCSLFHKSSLAPIRRLPVEMLVTIFEEACTLPTFGVNSPITLPTTISSVCFYWRSICLSTPSIW
;
A
#
# COMPACT_ATOMS: atom_id res chain seq x y z
N MET A 1 -27.65 32.78 -36.68
CA MET A 1 -27.22 31.39 -36.94
C MET A 1 -25.70 31.24 -37.10
N ILE A 2 -25.03 31.89 -38.07
CA ILE A 2 -23.56 31.85 -38.19
C ILE A 2 -22.86 32.63 -37.05
N ASN A 3 -23.43 33.78 -36.66
CA ASN A 3 -22.89 34.62 -35.58
C ASN A 3 -22.94 33.93 -34.20
N ASP A 4 -23.99 33.14 -33.95
CA ASP A 4 -24.18 32.40 -32.69
C ASP A 4 -23.19 31.24 -32.55
N LEU A 5 -22.85 30.57 -33.66
CA LEU A 5 -21.83 29.53 -33.72
C LEU A 5 -20.41 30.08 -33.47
N LEU A 6 -20.11 31.25 -34.04
CA LEU A 6 -18.85 31.97 -33.80
C LEU A 6 -18.73 32.40 -32.33
N GLN A 7 -19.83 32.87 -31.75
CA GLN A 7 -19.88 33.24 -30.34
C GLN A 7 -19.64 32.01 -29.44
N LEU A 8 -20.25 30.86 -29.74
CA LEU A 8 -20.03 29.62 -29.01
C LEU A 8 -18.58 29.11 -29.10
N GLN A 9 -17.96 29.20 -30.28
CA GLN A 9 -16.55 28.85 -30.44
C GLN A 9 -15.62 29.73 -29.58
N SER A 10 -15.97 31.00 -29.36
CA SER A 10 -15.18 31.90 -28.52
C SER A 10 -15.19 31.54 -27.03
N TYR A 11 -16.19 30.78 -26.56
CA TYR A 11 -16.26 30.32 -25.17
C TYR A 11 -15.48 29.02 -24.90
N LEU A 12 -15.18 28.21 -25.93
CA LEU A 12 -14.46 26.94 -25.76
C LEU A 12 -13.10 27.09 -25.06
N PRO A 13 -12.23 28.07 -25.44
CA PRO A 13 -10.94 28.24 -24.78
C PRO A 13 -11.05 28.53 -23.29
N ARG A 14 -12.11 29.22 -22.88
CA ARG A 14 -12.39 29.50 -21.46
C ARG A 14 -12.72 28.23 -20.69
N TYR A 15 -13.56 27.36 -21.26
CA TYR A 15 -13.90 26.10 -20.61
C TYR A 15 -12.75 25.10 -20.64
N ASP A 16 -11.92 25.09 -21.69
CA ASP A 16 -10.69 24.30 -21.74
C ASP A 16 -9.70 24.70 -20.65
N LEU A 17 -9.59 26.01 -20.39
CA LEU A 17 -8.78 26.53 -19.28
C LEU A 17 -9.32 26.08 -17.93
N GLU A 18 -10.63 26.20 -17.71
CA GLU A 18 -11.27 25.74 -16.47
C GLU A 18 -11.13 24.23 -16.26
N MET A 19 -11.32 23.43 -17.30
CA MET A 19 -11.08 21.99 -17.26
C MET A 19 -9.62 21.68 -16.92
N SER A 20 -8.67 22.41 -17.52
CA SER A 20 -7.24 22.25 -17.24
C SER A 20 -6.91 22.60 -15.79
N ARG A 21 -7.50 23.67 -15.26
CA ARG A 21 -7.35 24.08 -13.85
C ARG A 21 -7.89 23.01 -12.91
N LEU A 22 -9.12 22.54 -13.13
CA LEU A 22 -9.76 21.53 -12.29
C LEU A 22 -9.00 20.19 -12.31
N LYS A 23 -8.53 19.75 -13.48
CA LYS A 23 -7.68 18.56 -13.61
C LYS A 23 -6.39 18.68 -12.79
N ARG A 24 -5.75 19.85 -12.83
CA ARG A 24 -4.54 20.12 -12.03
C ARG A 24 -4.85 20.04 -10.53
N THR A 25 -5.91 20.70 -10.08
CA THR A 25 -6.33 20.66 -8.67
C THR A 25 -6.63 19.23 -8.21
N LEU A 26 -7.36 18.46 -9.03
CA LEU A 26 -7.67 17.07 -8.74
C LEU A 26 -6.39 16.21 -8.65
N CYS A 27 -5.44 16.41 -9.56
CA CYS A 27 -4.13 15.77 -9.51
C CYS A 27 -3.43 16.05 -8.16
N ILE A 28 -3.29 17.33 -7.79
CA ILE A 28 -2.64 17.74 -6.54
C ILE A 28 -3.32 17.12 -5.31
N LEU A 29 -4.64 17.20 -5.23
CA LEU A 29 -5.39 16.63 -4.12
C LEU A 29 -5.25 15.09 -4.06
N SER A 30 -5.26 14.42 -5.20
CA SER A 30 -5.12 12.97 -5.27
C SER A 30 -3.73 12.49 -4.80
N VAL A 31 -2.67 13.21 -5.19
CA VAL A 31 -1.29 12.95 -4.75
C VAL A 31 -1.18 13.20 -3.25
N THR A 32 -1.69 14.34 -2.78
CA THR A 32 -1.65 14.70 -1.35
C THR A 32 -2.36 13.66 -0.49
N LYS A 33 -3.57 13.24 -0.89
CA LYS A 33 -4.34 12.18 -0.22
C LYS A 33 -3.54 10.87 -0.16
N ARG A 34 -2.88 10.49 -1.26
CA ARG A 34 -2.04 9.29 -1.32
C ARG A 34 -0.87 9.37 -0.34
N CYS A 35 -0.15 10.50 -0.31
CA CYS A 35 0.97 10.72 0.60
C CYS A 35 0.53 10.62 2.07
N ILE A 36 -0.56 11.30 2.45
CA ILE A 36 -1.11 11.25 3.81
C ILE A 36 -1.49 9.81 4.19
N ASN A 37 -2.17 9.10 3.28
CA ASN A 37 -2.55 7.71 3.52
C ASN A 37 -1.32 6.81 3.72
N GLN A 38 -0.27 6.99 2.92
CA GLN A 38 0.97 6.25 3.05
C GLN A 38 1.65 6.51 4.41
N CYS A 39 1.75 7.78 4.83
CA CYS A 39 2.29 8.14 6.13
C CYS A 39 1.46 7.55 7.28
N SER A 40 0.13 7.58 7.17
CA SER A 40 -0.79 6.99 8.15
C SER A 40 -0.61 5.48 8.28
N LEU A 41 -0.51 4.77 7.15
CA LEU A 41 -0.24 3.32 7.14
C LEU A 41 1.10 3.01 7.78
N PHE A 42 2.16 3.77 7.45
CA PHE A 42 3.46 3.61 8.07
C PHE A 42 3.39 3.78 9.60
N HIS A 43 2.76 4.86 10.07
CA HIS A 43 2.61 5.12 11.50
C HIS A 43 1.80 4.03 12.23
N LYS A 44 0.64 3.65 11.68
CA LYS A 44 -0.19 2.56 12.22
C LYS A 44 0.58 1.26 12.29
N SER A 45 1.33 0.95 11.23
CA SER A 45 2.15 -0.24 11.18
C SER A 45 3.23 -0.20 12.26
N SER A 46 3.89 0.95 12.50
CA SER A 46 4.90 1.12 13.55
C SER A 46 4.35 0.98 14.97
N LEU A 47 3.09 1.34 15.17
CA LEU A 47 2.40 1.18 16.45
C LEU A 47 1.70 -0.18 16.59
N ALA A 48 1.75 -1.04 15.57
CA ALA A 48 1.11 -2.33 15.63
C ALA A 48 1.66 -3.15 16.81
N PRO A 49 0.80 -3.75 17.64
CA PRO A 49 1.22 -4.51 18.82
C PRO A 49 2.28 -5.58 18.51
N ILE A 50 2.21 -6.18 17.32
CA ILE A 50 3.14 -7.22 16.87
C ILE A 50 4.61 -6.75 16.79
N ARG A 51 4.88 -5.44 16.65
CA ARG A 51 6.25 -4.89 16.71
C ARG A 51 6.75 -4.64 18.12
N ARG A 52 5.87 -4.68 19.12
CA ARG A 52 6.20 -4.55 20.54
C ARG A 52 6.41 -5.91 21.20
N LEU A 53 6.15 -6.99 20.48
CA LEU A 53 6.41 -8.33 20.99
C LEU A 53 7.92 -8.56 21.08
N PRO A 54 8.37 -9.24 22.16
CA PRO A 54 9.72 -9.79 22.20
C PRO A 54 9.97 -10.69 20.99
N VAL A 55 11.24 -10.78 20.58
CA VAL A 55 11.63 -11.56 19.39
C VAL A 55 11.28 -13.04 19.56
N GLU A 56 11.36 -13.56 20.78
CA GLU A 56 11.06 -14.94 21.15
C GLU A 56 9.58 -15.26 20.87
N MET A 57 8.68 -14.34 21.20
CA MET A 57 7.25 -14.51 20.95
C MET A 57 6.94 -14.51 19.45
N LEU A 58 7.65 -13.69 18.67
CA LEU A 58 7.50 -13.68 17.22
C LEU A 58 8.00 -14.98 16.59
N VAL A 59 9.14 -15.50 17.06
CA VAL A 59 9.66 -16.79 16.62
C VAL A 59 8.65 -17.91 16.87
N THR A 60 8.11 -18.01 18.09
CA THR A 60 7.10 -19.02 18.42
C THR A 60 5.87 -18.90 17.52
N ILE A 61 5.37 -17.68 17.27
CA ILE A 61 4.23 -17.47 16.36
C ILE A 61 4.57 -17.95 14.94
N PHE A 62 5.78 -17.68 14.44
CA PHE A 62 6.18 -18.08 13.09
C PHE A 62 6.36 -19.59 12.97
N GLU A 63 6.98 -20.24 13.95
CA GLU A 63 7.12 -21.70 14.01
C GLU A 63 5.74 -22.38 14.00
N GLU A 64 4.84 -21.95 14.88
CA GLU A 64 3.46 -22.48 14.93
C GLU A 64 2.71 -22.20 13.63
N ALA A 65 2.86 -21.01 13.03
CA ALA A 65 2.22 -20.72 11.76
C ALA A 65 2.70 -21.69 10.66
N CYS A 66 3.99 -22.00 10.62
CA CYS A 66 4.61 -22.87 9.63
C CYS A 66 4.32 -24.35 9.82
N THR A 67 3.95 -24.80 11.02
CA THR A 67 3.50 -26.18 11.28
C THR A 67 2.02 -26.39 10.97
N LEU A 68 1.22 -25.33 10.92
CA LEU A 68 -0.19 -25.44 10.57
C LEU A 68 -0.32 -25.87 9.10
N PRO A 69 -1.10 -26.93 8.80
CA PRO A 69 -1.42 -27.29 7.42
C PRO A 69 -2.16 -26.10 6.79
N THR A 70 -1.46 -25.39 5.90
CA THR A 70 -1.85 -24.05 5.46
C THR A 70 -3.29 -23.97 4.98
N PHE A 71 -3.96 -22.91 5.40
CA PHE A 71 -5.12 -22.33 4.70
C PHE A 71 -4.76 -22.14 3.21
N GLY A 72 -5.21 -23.06 2.36
CA GLY A 72 -5.16 -22.90 0.90
C GLY A 72 -3.86 -23.37 0.22
N VAL A 73 -3.74 -24.69 0.03
CA VAL A 73 -3.70 -25.32 -1.31
C VAL A 73 -2.97 -24.53 -2.41
N ASN A 74 -1.81 -25.07 -2.84
CA ASN A 74 -1.15 -24.85 -4.15
C ASN A 74 -0.43 -23.51 -4.41
N SER A 75 0.14 -22.85 -3.41
CA SER A 75 1.11 -21.76 -3.66
C SER A 75 2.53 -22.30 -3.82
N PRO A 76 3.31 -21.91 -4.85
CA PRO A 76 4.73 -22.26 -4.95
C PRO A 76 5.59 -21.57 -3.88
N ILE A 77 5.02 -20.64 -3.11
CA ILE A 77 5.69 -19.88 -2.06
C ILE A 77 5.35 -20.50 -0.71
N THR A 78 6.38 -20.96 0.02
CA THR A 78 6.21 -21.52 1.38
C THR A 78 5.79 -20.42 2.37
N LEU A 79 5.11 -20.82 3.46
CA LEU A 79 4.71 -19.87 4.50
C LEU A 79 5.89 -19.09 5.12
N PRO A 80 7.06 -19.71 5.40
CA PRO A 80 8.26 -18.99 5.83
C PRO A 80 8.66 -17.87 4.86
N THR A 81 8.60 -18.15 3.55
CA THR A 81 8.91 -17.17 2.50
C THR A 81 7.91 -16.01 2.56
N THR A 82 6.62 -16.30 2.74
CA THR A 82 5.55 -15.30 2.89
C THR A 82 5.77 -14.41 4.11
N ILE A 83 6.03 -15.01 5.28
CA ILE A 83 6.32 -14.28 6.53
C ILE A 83 7.56 -13.39 6.37
N SER A 84 8.63 -13.92 5.77
CA SER A 84 9.88 -13.17 5.54
C SER A 84 9.72 -11.98 4.57
N SER A 85 8.62 -11.90 3.82
CA SER A 85 8.35 -10.82 2.87
C SER A 85 7.62 -9.61 3.49
N VAL A 86 7.12 -9.74 4.73
CA VAL A 86 6.27 -8.71 5.36
C VAL A 86 7.04 -7.41 5.61
N CYS A 87 8.23 -7.50 6.21
CA CYS A 87 9.10 -6.35 6.45
C CYS A 87 10.54 -6.79 6.75
N PHE A 88 11.47 -5.83 6.76
CA PHE A 88 12.89 -6.06 7.08
C PHE A 88 13.09 -6.78 8.43
N TYR A 89 12.36 -6.37 9.47
CA TYR A 89 12.50 -6.95 10.81
C TYR A 89 12.10 -8.43 10.83
N TRP A 90 10.95 -8.77 10.25
CA TRP A 90 10.48 -10.16 10.16
C TRP A 90 11.42 -11.01 9.30
N ARG A 91 11.92 -10.46 8.19
CA ARG A 91 12.93 -11.11 7.36
C ARG A 91 14.18 -11.46 8.17
N SER A 92 14.68 -10.52 8.97
CA SER A 92 15.85 -10.75 9.83
C SER A 92 15.60 -11.90 10.80
N ILE A 93 14.44 -11.93 11.46
CA ILE A 93 14.08 -13.01 12.40
C ILE A 93 14.03 -14.36 11.69
N CYS A 94 13.32 -14.45 10.54
CA CYS A 94 13.21 -15.68 9.78
C CYS A 94 14.56 -16.21 9.26
N LEU A 95 15.48 -15.31 8.90
CA LEU A 95 16.82 -15.71 8.46
C LEU A 95 17.72 -16.15 9.63
N SER A 96 17.52 -15.59 10.82
CA SER A 96 18.26 -15.96 12.02
C SER A 96 17.69 -17.18 12.76
N THR A 97 16.54 -17.71 12.32
CA THR A 97 15.83 -18.80 13.00
C THR A 97 15.61 -19.97 12.04
N PRO A 98 16.58 -20.92 11.96
CA PRO A 98 16.52 -22.03 11.01
C PRO A 98 15.32 -22.97 11.17
N SER A 99 14.74 -23.08 12.37
CA SER A 99 13.59 -23.94 12.68
C SER A 99 12.28 -23.55 11.98
N ILE A 100 12.20 -22.35 11.40
CA ILE A 100 11.02 -21.86 10.70
C ILE A 100 10.94 -22.43 9.27
N TRP A 101 12.06 -22.86 8.68
CA TRP A 101 12.14 -23.34 7.29
C TRP A 101 11.88 -24.84 7.18
#